data_AF-A0A8D8F6B4-F1
#
_entry.id   AF-A0A8D8F6B4-F1
#
_cell.length_a   1.000
_cell.length_b   1.000
_cell.length_c   1.000
_cell.angle_alpha   90.00
_cell.angle_beta   90.00
_cell.angle_gamma   90.00
#
_symmetry.space_group_name_H-M   'P 1'
#
loop_
_entity.id
_entity.type
_entity.pdbx_description
1 polymer ?
#
loop_
_entity_poly.entity_id
_entity_poly.type
_entity_poly.pdbx_seq_one_letter_code
_entity_poly.pdbx_strand_id
1 'polypeptide(L)'
;MDQQMDISSYEGRIVKMEVDYSTICDEKIPSSKEMAKAGKFNEALEVLLQLEKQTRVAADMVSCSRVLVAIVQICFETSNWNYMNEYITILVKRRSQSKHAVTKMVQECCTYVDKTPDKETKLKLIDTLRTVTEGKIYVEVERARLTKMLADIKEADGDVTGAASAMEELQVETYGSMDKREKVELILEQMRLCLAKQDFVRTQIIAKKISIKFFNDPEQQDLKLKYYDLMIRLDQDSSFIKTSRHYLAVVDSES
;
A
#
# COMPACT_ATOMS: atom_id res chain seq x y z
N MET A 1 -30.03 6.31 -6.67
CA MET A 1 -30.14 6.01 -5.23
C MET A 1 -28.80 6.38 -4.66
N ASP A 2 -28.67 7.66 -4.31
CA ASP A 2 -27.40 8.30 -4.02
C ASP A 2 -26.85 7.79 -2.70
N GLN A 3 -25.78 7.01 -2.77
CA GLN A 3 -24.96 6.71 -1.60
C GLN A 3 -24.14 7.96 -1.28
N GLN A 4 -24.71 8.76 -0.40
CA GLN A 4 -24.04 9.85 0.30
C GLN A 4 -22.86 9.23 1.06
N MET A 5 -21.66 9.31 0.47
CA MET A 5 -20.42 8.91 1.14
C MET A 5 -20.24 9.80 2.36
N ASP A 6 -20.23 9.18 3.52
CA ASP A 6 -20.12 9.82 4.82
C ASP A 6 -18.69 10.35 5.01
N ILE A 7 -18.50 11.65 4.80
CA ILE A 7 -17.21 12.37 4.91
C ILE A 7 -16.81 12.58 6.39
N SER A 8 -17.56 12.03 7.34
CA SER A 8 -17.44 12.33 8.77
C SER A 8 -16.23 11.70 9.49
N SER A 9 -15.44 10.83 8.83
CA SER A 9 -14.35 10.10 9.52
C SER A 9 -12.98 10.81 9.53
N TYR A 10 -12.86 12.03 9.00
CA TYR A 10 -11.60 12.81 9.06
C TYR A 10 -11.71 13.91 10.12
N GLU A 11 -11.38 13.56 11.37
CA GLU A 11 -11.09 14.55 12.43
C GLU A 11 -9.86 15.38 12.04
N GLY A 12 -10.11 16.54 11.45
CA GLY A 12 -9.11 17.57 11.18
C GLY A 12 -9.76 18.71 10.43
N ARG A 13 -9.87 19.88 11.08
CA ARG A 13 -10.44 21.15 10.58
C ARG A 13 -10.61 21.17 9.06
N ILE A 14 -11.87 21.10 8.60
CA ILE A 14 -12.23 21.37 7.21
C ILE A 14 -11.69 22.77 6.89
N VAL A 15 -10.57 22.83 6.15
CA VAL A 15 -10.05 24.08 5.63
C VAL A 15 -11.13 24.59 4.69
N LYS A 16 -11.67 25.76 4.99
CA LYS A 16 -12.74 26.39 4.23
C LYS A 16 -12.25 26.50 2.77
N MET A 17 -12.88 25.77 1.86
CA MET A 17 -12.61 25.90 0.42
C MET A 17 -12.84 27.36 0.03
N GLU A 18 -11.81 28.03 -0.46
CA GLU A 18 -11.94 29.43 -0.87
C GLU A 18 -12.59 29.55 -2.26
N VAL A 19 -12.38 28.57 -3.14
CA VAL A 19 -12.94 28.50 -4.49
C VAL A 19 -13.16 27.03 -4.87
N ASP A 20 -14.36 26.71 -5.35
CA ASP A 20 -14.70 25.38 -5.88
C ASP A 20 -14.31 25.29 -7.37
N TYR A 21 -13.39 24.39 -7.69
CA TYR A 21 -12.93 24.14 -9.06
C TYR A 21 -13.56 22.88 -9.68
N SER A 22 -14.57 22.29 -9.03
CA SER A 22 -15.23 21.05 -9.46
C SER A 22 -15.68 21.10 -10.93
N THR A 23 -16.37 22.17 -11.32
CA THR A 23 -16.88 22.39 -12.69
C THR A 23 -15.77 22.48 -13.72
N ILE A 24 -14.69 23.21 -13.41
CA ILE A 24 -13.53 23.35 -14.29
C ILE A 24 -12.80 22.00 -14.43
N CYS A 25 -12.76 21.21 -13.35
CA CYS A 25 -12.20 19.86 -13.39
C CYS A 25 -13.07 18.91 -14.22
N ASP A 26 -14.39 19.03 -14.15
CA ASP A 26 -15.33 18.22 -14.93
C ASP A 26 -15.20 18.47 -16.43
N GLU A 27 -14.85 19.68 -16.86
CA GLU A 27 -14.61 19.99 -18.28
C GLU A 27 -13.18 19.64 -18.71
N LYS A 28 -12.18 20.06 -17.92
CA LYS A 28 -10.76 19.94 -18.33
C LYS A 28 -10.21 18.52 -18.18
N ILE A 29 -10.66 17.73 -17.20
CA ILE A 29 -10.15 16.36 -17.03
C ILE A 29 -10.50 15.48 -18.24
N PRO A 30 -11.76 15.41 -18.70
CA PRO A 30 -12.10 14.65 -19.91
C PRO A 30 -11.38 15.20 -21.15
N SER A 31 -11.34 16.53 -21.32
CA SER A 31 -10.65 17.16 -22.45
C SER A 31 -9.17 16.82 -22.48
N SER A 32 -8.48 16.85 -21.33
CA SER A 32 -7.07 16.42 -21.22
C SER A 32 -6.89 14.92 -21.52
N LYS A 33 -7.84 14.06 -21.14
CA LYS A 33 -7.80 12.63 -21.50
C LYS A 33 -7.96 12.42 -23.00
N GLU A 34 -8.86 13.15 -23.65
CA GLU A 34 -9.01 13.10 -25.11
C GLU A 34 -7.78 13.64 -25.83
N MET A 35 -7.19 14.74 -25.35
CA MET A 35 -5.94 15.29 -25.90
C MET A 35 -4.77 14.31 -25.76
N ALA A 36 -4.68 13.59 -24.63
CA ALA A 36 -3.68 12.55 -24.44
C ALA A 36 -3.86 11.40 -25.44
N LYS A 37 -5.11 10.96 -25.70
CA LYS A 37 -5.42 9.95 -26.73
C LYS A 37 -5.14 10.43 -28.15
N ALA A 38 -5.29 11.74 -28.41
CA ALA A 38 -4.96 12.36 -29.68
C ALA A 38 -3.45 12.56 -29.90
N GLY A 39 -2.58 12.04 -29.02
CA GLY A 39 -1.13 12.13 -29.14
C GLY A 39 -0.51 13.43 -28.59
N LYS A 40 -1.31 14.32 -28.00
CA LYS A 40 -0.87 15.58 -27.39
C LYS A 40 -0.65 15.45 -25.89
N PHE A 41 0.15 14.45 -25.51
CA PHE A 41 0.40 14.10 -24.10
C PHE A 41 0.99 15.26 -23.28
N ASN A 42 2.02 15.94 -23.79
CA ASN A 42 2.68 17.03 -23.08
C ASN A 42 1.75 18.24 -22.85
N GLU A 43 0.96 18.63 -23.86
CA GLU A 43 -0.02 19.72 -23.74
C GLU A 43 -1.11 19.36 -22.71
N ALA A 44 -1.62 18.13 -22.76
CA ALA A 44 -2.62 17.65 -21.79
C ALA A 44 -2.11 17.69 -20.35
N LEU A 45 -0.85 17.32 -20.14
CA LEU A 45 -0.19 17.36 -18.83
C LEU A 45 0.05 18.79 -18.33
N GLU A 46 0.49 19.70 -19.19
CA GLU A 46 0.68 21.10 -18.80
C GLU A 46 -0.63 21.73 -18.30
N VAL A 47 -1.74 21.47 -19.00
CA VAL A 47 -3.07 21.92 -18.58
C VAL A 47 -3.44 21.37 -17.20
N LEU A 48 -3.20 20.08 -16.96
CA LEU A 48 -3.50 19.45 -15.66
C LEU A 48 -2.56 19.94 -14.56
N LEU A 49 -1.28 20.19 -14.84
CA LEU A 49 -0.33 20.74 -13.86
C LEU A 49 -0.65 22.19 -13.49
N GLN A 50 -1.19 22.97 -14.43
CA GLN A 50 -1.68 24.31 -14.14
C GLN A 50 -2.94 24.26 -13.27
N LEU A 51 -3.87 23.35 -13.56
CA LEU A 51 -5.08 23.12 -12.77
C LEU A 51 -4.75 22.57 -11.37
N GLU A 52 -3.75 21.70 -11.26
CA GLU A 52 -3.20 21.21 -9.99
C GLU A 52 -2.69 22.38 -9.14
N LYS A 53 -1.94 23.31 -9.74
CA LYS A 53 -1.45 24.50 -9.03
C LYS A 53 -2.61 25.36 -8.51
N GLN A 54 -3.66 25.56 -9.31
CA GLN A 54 -4.83 26.35 -8.91
C GLN A 54 -5.60 25.70 -7.76
N THR A 55 -5.97 24.43 -7.92
CA THR A 55 -6.70 23.65 -6.92
C THR A 55 -5.93 23.49 -5.61
N ARG A 56 -4.60 23.31 -5.69
CA ARG A 56 -3.71 23.25 -4.52
C ARG A 56 -3.63 24.57 -3.76
N VAL A 57 -3.46 25.69 -4.46
CA VAL A 57 -3.38 27.02 -3.82
C VAL A 57 -4.73 27.40 -3.19
N ALA A 58 -5.83 27.00 -3.81
CA ALA A 58 -7.18 27.24 -3.30
C ALA A 58 -7.63 26.28 -2.18
N ALA A 59 -6.76 25.34 -1.77
CA ALA A 59 -7.05 24.31 -0.78
C ALA A 59 -8.28 23.43 -1.09
N ASP A 60 -8.65 23.30 -2.37
CA ASP A 60 -9.72 22.42 -2.82
C ASP A 60 -9.21 20.97 -2.87
N MET A 61 -9.43 20.25 -1.77
CA MET A 61 -8.93 18.89 -1.59
C MET A 61 -9.56 17.91 -2.59
N VAL A 62 -10.83 18.08 -2.93
CA VAL A 62 -11.58 17.16 -3.79
C VAL A 62 -11.09 17.31 -5.23
N SER A 63 -11.09 18.53 -5.76
CA SER A 63 -10.62 18.79 -7.12
C SER A 63 -9.14 18.46 -7.28
N CYS A 64 -8.30 18.81 -6.30
CA CYS A 64 -6.87 18.46 -6.34
C CYS A 64 -6.65 16.94 -6.40
N SER A 65 -7.41 16.15 -5.65
CA SER A 65 -7.33 14.68 -5.71
C SER A 65 -7.70 14.13 -7.09
N ARG A 66 -8.76 14.67 -7.71
CA ARG A 66 -9.22 14.25 -9.05
C ARG A 66 -8.19 14.59 -10.12
N VAL A 67 -7.54 15.76 -10.03
CA VAL A 67 -6.50 16.18 -10.97
C VAL A 67 -5.26 15.29 -10.86
N LEU A 68 -4.80 14.97 -9.64
CA LEU A 68 -3.67 14.05 -9.44
C LEU A 68 -3.96 12.66 -10.01
N VAL A 69 -5.16 12.13 -9.75
CA VAL A 69 -5.58 10.84 -10.30
C VAL A 69 -5.65 10.90 -11.83
N ALA A 70 -6.15 11.99 -12.41
CA ALA A 70 -6.19 12.18 -13.86
C ALA A 70 -4.79 12.20 -14.50
N ILE A 71 -3.81 12.84 -13.86
CA ILE A 71 -2.41 12.85 -14.33
C ILE A 71 -1.88 11.41 -14.38
N VAL A 72 -2.08 10.62 -13.32
CA VAL A 72 -1.64 9.22 -13.29
C VAL A 72 -2.38 8.38 -14.34
N GLN A 73 -3.68 8.56 -14.50
CA GLN A 73 -4.49 7.85 -15.51
C GLN A 73 -4.01 8.12 -16.94
N ILE A 74 -3.68 9.36 -17.28
CA ILE A 74 -3.14 9.72 -18.60
C ILE A 74 -1.77 9.08 -18.85
N CYS A 75 -0.90 9.05 -17.83
CA CYS A 75 0.38 8.35 -17.92
C CYS A 75 0.20 6.83 -18.12
N PHE A 76 -0.81 6.23 -17.46
CA PHE A 76 -1.16 4.83 -17.63
C PHE A 76 -1.74 4.53 -19.03
N GLU A 77 -2.70 5.32 -19.51
CA GLU A 77 -3.32 5.15 -20.84
C GLU A 77 -2.31 5.28 -21.99
N THR A 78 -1.31 6.14 -21.84
CA THR A 78 -0.23 6.31 -22.83
C THR A 78 0.93 5.34 -22.63
N SER A 79 0.85 4.42 -21.67
CA SER A 79 1.91 3.46 -21.32
C SER A 79 3.27 4.10 -20.99
N ASN A 80 3.27 5.37 -20.57
CA ASN A 80 4.47 6.14 -20.26
C ASN A 80 4.83 6.06 -18.76
N TRP A 81 5.31 4.89 -18.34
CA TRP A 81 5.63 4.59 -16.94
C TRP A 81 6.76 5.44 -16.35
N ASN A 82 7.75 5.83 -17.18
CA ASN A 82 8.85 6.69 -16.73
C ASN A 82 8.36 8.08 -16.31
N TYR A 83 7.51 8.70 -17.14
CA TYR A 83 6.87 9.98 -16.81
C TYR A 83 5.99 9.86 -15.57
N MET A 84 5.26 8.74 -15.43
CA MET A 84 4.46 8.50 -14.24
C MET A 84 5.29 8.54 -12.96
N ASN A 85 6.43 7.83 -12.93
CA ASN A 85 7.32 7.80 -11.76
C ASN A 85 7.90 9.18 -11.43
N GLU A 86 8.29 9.95 -12.45
CA GLU A 86 8.79 11.31 -12.28
C GLU A 86 7.70 12.23 -11.71
N TYR A 87 6.50 12.22 -12.30
CA TYR A 87 5.40 13.06 -11.83
C TYR A 87 4.93 12.68 -10.43
N ILE A 88 4.83 11.39 -10.09
CA ILE A 88 4.53 10.96 -8.72
C ILE A 88 5.54 11.58 -7.75
N THR A 89 6.83 11.50 -8.06
CA THR A 89 7.90 12.07 -7.23
C THR A 89 7.78 13.59 -7.10
N ILE A 90 7.51 14.30 -8.20
CA ILE A 90 7.37 15.75 -8.22
C ILE A 90 6.14 16.19 -7.42
N LEU A 91 4.97 15.62 -7.70
CA LEU A 91 3.69 16.00 -7.10
C LEU A 91 3.69 15.76 -5.59
N VAL A 92 4.31 14.67 -5.16
CA VAL A 92 4.48 14.37 -3.75
C VAL A 92 5.41 15.36 -3.04
N LYS A 93 6.48 15.81 -3.69
CA LYS A 93 7.46 16.75 -3.11
C LYS A 93 6.98 18.21 -3.12
N ARG A 94 5.86 18.53 -3.78
CA ARG A 94 5.31 19.90 -3.80
C ARG A 94 4.91 20.35 -2.39
N ARG A 95 5.33 21.56 -2.02
CA ARG A 95 4.91 22.20 -0.76
C ARG A 95 3.38 22.35 -0.73
N SER A 96 2.79 22.10 0.43
CA SER A 96 1.34 22.26 0.66
C SER A 96 0.46 21.34 -0.19
N GLN A 97 0.96 20.16 -0.59
CA GLN A 97 0.09 19.16 -1.19
C GLN A 97 -0.92 18.63 -0.17
N SER A 98 -2.17 18.48 -0.61
CA SER A 98 -3.20 17.84 0.22
C SER A 98 -2.84 16.39 0.51
N LYS A 99 -2.85 16.02 1.79
CA LYS A 99 -2.61 14.62 2.23
C LYS A 99 -3.62 13.68 1.59
N HIS A 100 -4.90 14.08 1.55
CA HIS A 100 -5.97 13.30 0.94
C HIS A 100 -5.72 13.07 -0.55
N ALA A 101 -5.27 14.10 -1.25
CA ALA A 101 -4.99 14.03 -2.68
C ALA A 101 -3.80 13.10 -2.98
N VAL A 102 -2.75 13.12 -2.14
CA VAL A 102 -1.63 12.17 -2.22
C VAL A 102 -2.09 10.74 -1.94
N THR A 103 -2.91 10.50 -0.90
CA THR A 103 -3.43 9.16 -0.60
C THR A 103 -4.20 8.58 -1.77
N LYS A 104 -5.13 9.35 -2.37
CA LYS A 104 -5.92 8.91 -3.52
C LYS A 104 -5.05 8.61 -4.74
N MET A 105 -4.05 9.46 -5.01
CA MET A 105 -3.10 9.21 -6.08
C MET A 105 -2.31 7.91 -5.87
N VAL A 106 -1.78 7.68 -4.67
CA VAL A 106 -1.01 6.46 -4.35
C VAL A 106 -1.89 5.21 -4.44
N GLN A 107 -3.13 5.27 -3.95
CA GLN A 107 -4.08 4.16 -4.05
C GLN A 107 -4.36 3.76 -5.50
N GLU A 108 -4.60 4.73 -6.38
CA GLU A 108 -4.76 4.48 -7.81
C GLU A 108 -3.49 3.86 -8.41
N CYS A 109 -2.30 4.41 -8.09
CA CYS A 109 -1.03 3.85 -8.54
C CYS A 109 -0.85 2.39 -8.10
N CYS A 110 -1.23 2.03 -6.87
CA CYS A 110 -1.17 0.65 -6.39
C CYS A 110 -2.00 -0.30 -7.28
N THR A 111 -3.16 0.12 -7.78
CA THR A 111 -3.96 -0.72 -8.69
C THR A 111 -3.33 -0.90 -10.07
N TYR A 112 -2.50 0.05 -10.51
CA TYR A 112 -1.78 -0.05 -11.79
C TYR A 112 -0.55 -0.96 -11.70
N VAL A 113 0.03 -1.16 -10.51
CA VAL A 113 1.15 -2.08 -10.28
C VAL A 113 0.83 -3.50 -10.79
N ASP A 114 -0.41 -3.96 -10.60
CA ASP A 114 -0.84 -5.29 -11.04
C ASP A 114 -1.14 -5.37 -12.54
N LYS A 115 -1.36 -4.23 -13.20
CA LYS A 115 -1.64 -4.12 -14.64
C LYS A 115 -0.39 -3.80 -15.46
N THR A 116 0.79 -3.82 -14.84
CA THR A 116 2.04 -3.56 -15.53
C THR A 116 2.37 -4.69 -16.53
N PRO A 117 2.87 -4.36 -17.74
CA PRO A 117 3.21 -5.37 -18.73
C PRO A 117 4.49 -6.13 -18.39
N ASP A 118 5.48 -5.42 -17.82
CA ASP A 118 6.83 -5.93 -17.60
C ASP A 118 7.21 -5.94 -16.12
N LYS A 119 7.98 -6.97 -15.73
CA LYS A 119 8.52 -7.12 -14.38
C LYS A 119 9.42 -5.94 -13.97
N GLU A 120 10.24 -5.44 -14.89
CA GLU A 120 11.14 -4.31 -14.63
C GLU A 120 10.35 -3.02 -14.33
N THR A 121 9.31 -2.76 -15.11
CA THR A 121 8.40 -1.64 -14.93
C THR A 121 7.66 -1.74 -13.60
N LYS A 122 7.23 -2.97 -13.23
CA LYS A 122 6.62 -3.25 -11.93
C LYS A 122 7.56 -2.88 -10.77
N LEU A 123 8.82 -3.32 -10.82
CA LEU A 123 9.83 -3.02 -9.80
C LEU A 123 10.10 -1.52 -9.69
N LYS A 124 10.31 -0.82 -10.81
CA LYS A 124 10.55 0.63 -10.82
C LYS A 124 9.39 1.43 -10.21
N LEU A 125 8.16 1.04 -10.51
CA LEU A 125 6.97 1.69 -9.94
C LEU A 125 6.87 1.43 -8.43
N ILE A 126 7.07 0.18 -8.00
CA ILE A 126 7.05 -0.18 -6.57
C ILE A 126 8.13 0.60 -5.80
N ASP A 127 9.36 0.66 -6.31
CA ASP A 127 10.45 1.39 -5.66
C ASP A 127 10.14 2.88 -5.56
N THR A 128 9.63 3.47 -6.64
CA THR A 128 9.20 4.88 -6.63
C THR A 128 8.12 5.11 -5.57
N LEU A 129 7.10 4.25 -5.52
CA LEU A 129 6.01 4.34 -4.54
C LEU A 129 6.51 4.15 -3.10
N ARG A 130 7.46 3.24 -2.85
CA ARG A 130 8.08 3.05 -1.54
C ARG A 130 8.87 4.28 -1.10
N THR A 131 9.64 4.90 -1.99
CA THR A 131 10.38 6.14 -1.68
C THR A 131 9.45 7.31 -1.36
N VAL A 132 8.35 7.48 -2.12
CA VAL A 132 7.44 8.62 -1.88
C VAL A 132 6.51 8.44 -0.68
N THR A 133 6.28 7.20 -0.23
CA THR A 133 5.47 6.87 0.96
C THR A 133 6.30 6.82 2.24
N GLU A 134 7.63 6.90 2.14
CA GLU A 134 8.52 6.91 3.29
C GLU A 134 8.25 8.09 4.24
N GLY A 135 8.16 7.81 5.54
CA GLY A 135 7.95 8.82 6.58
C GLY A 135 6.52 9.40 6.67
N LYS A 136 5.54 8.85 5.93
CA LYS A 136 4.17 9.36 5.90
C LYS A 136 3.16 8.40 6.51
N ILE A 137 2.68 8.77 7.70
CA ILE A 137 1.73 7.99 8.49
C ILE A 137 0.42 7.73 7.73
N TYR A 138 -0.05 8.68 6.91
CA TYR A 138 -1.35 8.58 6.21
C TYR A 138 -1.35 7.68 4.96
N VAL A 139 -0.21 7.09 4.58
CA VAL A 139 -0.07 6.12 3.47
C VAL A 139 0.71 4.88 3.92
N GLU A 140 0.78 4.63 5.22
CA GLU A 140 1.53 3.49 5.78
C GLU A 140 0.96 2.13 5.36
N VAL A 141 -0.36 2.02 5.27
CA VAL A 141 -1.05 0.80 4.80
C VAL A 141 -0.69 0.48 3.35
N GLU A 142 -0.74 1.48 2.47
CA GLU A 142 -0.37 1.29 1.06
C GLU A 142 1.10 0.90 0.92
N ARG A 143 1.99 1.49 1.72
CA ARG A 143 3.41 1.11 1.76
C ARG A 143 3.60 -0.35 2.20
N ALA A 144 2.84 -0.82 3.18
CA ALA A 144 2.90 -2.20 3.65
C ALA A 144 2.51 -3.17 2.52
N ARG A 145 1.41 -2.89 1.81
CA ARG A 145 0.96 -3.68 0.65
C ARG A 145 1.97 -3.69 -0.49
N LEU A 146 2.55 -2.54 -0.83
CA LEU A 146 3.59 -2.43 -1.85
C LEU A 146 4.84 -3.23 -1.51
N THR A 147 5.23 -3.26 -0.23
CA THR A 147 6.39 -4.01 0.21
C THR A 147 6.12 -5.52 0.23
N LYS A 148 4.90 -5.95 0.58
CA LYS A 148 4.48 -7.35 0.42
C LYS A 148 4.63 -7.80 -1.03
N MET A 149 4.09 -7.02 -1.98
CA MET A 149 4.25 -7.32 -3.41
C MET A 149 5.72 -7.36 -3.86
N LEU A 150 6.56 -6.47 -3.34
CA LEU A 150 8.00 -6.50 -3.62
C LEU A 150 8.66 -7.79 -3.10
N ALA A 151 8.29 -8.21 -1.89
CA ALA A 151 8.82 -9.42 -1.28
C ALA A 151 8.42 -10.67 -2.08
N ASP A 152 7.16 -10.75 -2.51
CA ASP A 152 6.67 -11.86 -3.35
C ASP A 152 7.42 -11.93 -4.69
N ILE A 153 7.70 -10.77 -5.30
CA ILE A 153 8.47 -10.69 -6.56
C ILE A 153 9.91 -11.17 -6.35
N LYS A 154 10.57 -10.73 -5.28
CA LYS A 154 11.95 -11.13 -4.95
C LYS A 154 12.05 -12.60 -4.59
N GLU A 155 11.06 -13.13 -3.89
CA GLU A 155 10.99 -14.56 -3.58
C GLU A 155 10.81 -15.39 -4.85
N ALA A 156 9.97 -14.95 -5.80
CA ALA A 156 9.83 -15.59 -7.09
C ALA A 156 11.14 -15.56 -7.93
N ASP A 157 12.02 -14.58 -7.70
CA ASP A 157 13.37 -14.53 -8.27
C ASP A 157 14.39 -15.38 -7.51
N GLY A 158 14.00 -16.03 -6.41
CA GLY A 158 14.88 -16.79 -5.54
C GLY A 158 15.67 -15.96 -4.53
N ASP A 159 15.48 -14.64 -4.48
CA ASP A 159 16.08 -13.74 -3.47
C ASP A 159 15.23 -13.67 -2.20
N VAL A 160 15.18 -14.80 -1.48
CA VAL A 160 14.51 -14.91 -0.18
C VAL A 160 15.13 -13.96 0.86
N THR A 161 16.44 -13.74 0.79
CA THR A 161 17.17 -12.87 1.71
C THR A 161 16.78 -11.39 1.57
N GLY A 162 16.65 -10.90 0.34
CA GLY A 162 16.22 -9.55 0.03
C GLY A 162 14.73 -9.34 0.26
N ALA A 163 13.90 -10.38 0.07
CA ALA A 163 12.48 -10.37 0.45
C ALA A 163 12.31 -10.23 1.96
N ALA A 164 13.01 -11.06 2.75
CA ALA A 164 12.97 -11.01 4.21
C ALA A 164 13.43 -9.64 4.74
N SER A 165 14.55 -9.13 4.24
CA SER A 165 15.09 -7.83 4.67
C SER A 165 14.13 -6.66 4.39
N ALA A 166 13.48 -6.65 3.23
CA ALA A 166 12.50 -5.62 2.87
C ALA A 166 11.25 -5.65 3.77
N MET A 167 10.79 -6.85 4.14
CA MET A 167 9.66 -7.00 5.07
C MET A 167 10.05 -6.69 6.52
N GLU A 168 11.30 -6.98 6.92
CA GLU A 168 11.84 -6.65 8.25
C GLU A 168 11.91 -5.13 8.51
N GLU A 169 12.12 -4.31 7.47
CA GLU A 169 12.09 -2.83 7.59
C GLU A 169 10.70 -2.29 8.02
N LEU A 170 9.64 -3.05 7.76
CA LEU A 170 8.28 -2.65 8.12
C LEU A 170 7.94 -3.03 9.57
N GLN A 171 7.78 -2.01 10.40
CA GLN A 171 7.27 -2.16 11.77
C GLN A 171 5.74 -2.20 11.79
N VAL A 172 5.17 -3.26 11.22
CA VAL A 172 3.71 -3.43 11.06
C VAL A 172 2.93 -3.37 12.37
N GLU A 173 3.56 -3.65 13.52
CA GLU A 173 2.92 -3.47 14.83
C GLU A 173 2.45 -2.03 15.08
N THR A 174 3.21 -1.05 14.58
CA THR A 174 3.02 0.38 14.88
C THR A 174 1.89 1.02 14.08
N TYR A 175 1.41 0.37 13.01
CA TYR A 175 0.38 0.91 12.14
C TYR A 175 -0.99 0.87 12.82
N GLY A 176 -1.42 2.01 13.34
CA GLY A 176 -2.69 2.14 14.06
C GLY A 176 -3.91 2.13 13.13
N SER A 177 -3.72 2.53 11.87
CA SER A 177 -4.78 2.66 10.87
C SER A 177 -5.09 1.37 10.09
N MET A 178 -4.26 0.33 10.27
CA MET A 178 -4.36 -0.92 9.52
C MET A 178 -5.30 -1.90 10.21
N ASP A 179 -6.04 -2.68 9.41
CA ASP A 179 -6.91 -3.71 9.95
C ASP A 179 -6.11 -4.78 10.72
N LYS A 180 -6.71 -5.29 11.80
CA LYS A 180 -6.03 -6.24 12.69
C LYS A 180 -5.71 -7.56 11.95
N ARG A 181 -6.60 -8.00 11.07
CA ARG A 181 -6.41 -9.23 10.28
C ARG A 181 -5.28 -9.06 9.28
N GLU A 182 -5.29 -7.97 8.52
CA GLU A 182 -4.21 -7.64 7.58
C GLU A 182 -2.86 -7.51 8.30
N LYS A 183 -2.84 -6.94 9.52
CA LYS A 183 -1.64 -6.87 10.36
C LYS A 183 -1.07 -8.24 10.70
N VAL A 184 -1.92 -9.16 11.15
CA VAL A 184 -1.46 -10.50 11.51
C VAL A 184 -0.99 -11.26 10.27
N GLU A 185 -1.67 -11.11 9.13
CA GLU A 185 -1.23 -11.73 7.88
C GLU A 185 0.18 -11.26 7.46
N LEU A 186 0.47 -9.97 7.55
CA LEU A 186 1.80 -9.43 7.25
C LEU A 186 2.88 -9.92 8.24
N ILE A 187 2.55 -10.06 9.52
CA ILE A 187 3.47 -10.61 10.53
C ILE A 187 3.74 -12.11 10.25
N LEU A 188 2.74 -12.87 9.83
CA LEU A 188 2.91 -14.27 9.45
C LEU A 188 3.80 -14.43 8.22
N GLU A 189 3.65 -13.56 7.22
CA GLU A 189 4.56 -13.55 6.07
C GLU A 189 6.00 -13.20 6.46
N GLN A 190 6.19 -12.24 7.39
CA GLN A 190 7.53 -11.98 7.96
C GLN A 190 8.12 -13.23 8.61
N MET A 191 7.32 -13.96 9.42
CA MET A 191 7.77 -15.21 10.04
C MET A 191 8.15 -16.26 9.00
N ARG A 192 7.35 -16.42 7.94
CA ARG A 192 7.61 -17.39 6.87
C ARG A 192 8.92 -17.08 6.15
N LEU A 193 9.15 -15.83 5.79
CA LEU A 193 10.38 -15.38 5.11
C LEU A 193 11.62 -15.51 6.01
N CYS A 194 11.51 -15.17 7.30
CA CYS A 194 12.61 -15.38 8.26
C CYS A 194 12.93 -16.86 8.46
N LEU A 195 11.92 -17.73 8.48
CA LEU A 195 12.11 -19.18 8.58
C LEU A 195 12.76 -19.75 7.32
N ALA A 196 12.39 -19.26 6.13
CA ALA A 196 13.05 -19.62 4.87
C ALA A 196 14.52 -19.18 4.82
N LYS A 197 14.87 -18.06 5.48
CA LYS A 197 16.25 -17.60 5.70
C LYS A 197 16.99 -18.38 6.81
N GLN A 198 16.34 -19.32 7.50
CA GLN A 198 16.84 -20.03 8.67
C GLN A 198 17.20 -19.12 9.87
N ASP A 199 16.57 -17.95 9.98
CA ASP A 199 16.75 -17.05 11.11
C ASP A 199 15.72 -17.35 12.22
N PHE A 200 16.01 -18.40 12.99
CA PHE A 200 15.11 -18.88 14.05
C PHE A 200 14.98 -17.89 15.21
N VAL A 201 16.05 -17.17 15.56
CA VAL A 201 16.04 -16.20 16.67
C VAL A 201 15.09 -15.06 16.35
N ARG A 202 15.16 -14.48 15.14
CA ARG A 202 14.22 -13.43 14.75
C ARG A 202 12.81 -13.94 14.60
N THR A 203 12.61 -15.13 14.06
CA THR A 203 11.28 -15.74 13.96
C THR A 203 10.61 -15.86 15.33
N GLN A 204 11.36 -16.24 16.38
CA GLN A 204 10.85 -16.25 17.77
C GLN A 204 10.50 -14.86 18.31
N ILE A 205 11.26 -13.82 17.95
CA ILE A 205 10.95 -12.43 18.34
C ILE A 205 9.67 -11.97 17.65
N ILE A 206 9.52 -12.27 16.36
CA ILE A 206 8.35 -11.89 15.59
C ILE A 206 7.10 -12.62 16.08
N ALA A 207 7.21 -13.91 16.41
CA ALA A 207 6.11 -14.71 16.94
C ALA A 207 5.49 -14.14 18.23
N LYS A 208 6.28 -13.48 19.08
CA LYS A 208 5.80 -12.82 20.32
C LYS A 208 4.97 -11.57 20.07
N LYS A 209 5.02 -11.01 18.86
CA LYS A 209 4.26 -9.80 18.49
C LYS A 209 2.78 -10.11 18.25
N ILE A 210 2.45 -11.35 17.92
CA ILE A 210 1.07 -11.80 17.74
C ILE A 210 0.50 -12.21 19.10
N SER A 211 -0.65 -11.64 19.47
CA SER A 211 -1.38 -12.05 20.67
C SER A 211 -2.19 -13.31 20.40
N ILE A 212 -2.00 -14.36 21.21
CA ILE A 212 -2.75 -15.62 21.09
C ILE A 212 -4.27 -15.40 21.24
N LYS A 213 -4.68 -14.36 21.98
CA LYS A 213 -6.10 -14.00 22.14
C LYS A 213 -6.78 -13.60 20.84
N PHE A 214 -6.02 -13.17 19.84
CA PHE A 214 -6.52 -12.85 18.51
C PHE A 214 -7.18 -14.09 17.88
N PHE A 215 -6.52 -15.24 17.98
CA PHE A 215 -6.99 -16.49 17.39
C PHE A 215 -8.19 -17.15 18.06
N ASN A 216 -8.79 -16.51 19.08
CA ASN A 216 -10.03 -17.01 19.68
C ASN A 216 -11.26 -16.70 18.81
N ASP A 217 -11.16 -15.74 17.90
CA ASP A 217 -12.27 -15.40 17.00
C ASP A 217 -12.41 -16.47 15.89
N PRO A 218 -13.63 -17.01 15.65
CA PRO A 218 -13.86 -18.04 14.65
C PRO A 218 -13.45 -17.63 13.22
N GLU A 219 -13.56 -16.34 12.90
CA GLU A 219 -13.20 -15.79 11.59
C GLU A 219 -11.69 -15.84 11.29
N GLN A 220 -10.86 -16.09 12.30
CA GLN A 220 -9.38 -16.03 12.20
C GLN A 220 -8.73 -17.41 12.41
N GLN A 221 -9.54 -18.47 12.40
CA GLN A 221 -9.08 -19.86 12.48
C GLN A 221 -8.08 -20.22 11.38
N ASP A 222 -8.26 -19.67 10.18
CA ASP A 222 -7.35 -19.85 9.05
C ASP A 222 -5.93 -19.30 9.34
N LEU A 223 -5.85 -18.14 9.98
CA LEU A 223 -4.59 -17.53 10.41
C LEU A 223 -3.97 -18.28 11.59
N LYS A 224 -4.81 -18.81 12.49
CA LYS A 224 -4.38 -19.66 13.61
C LYS A 224 -3.63 -20.89 13.10
N LEU A 225 -4.20 -21.61 12.14
CA LEU A 225 -3.58 -22.79 11.54
C LEU A 225 -2.22 -22.47 10.91
N LYS A 226 -2.14 -21.38 10.12
CA LYS A 226 -0.88 -20.92 9.53
C LYS A 226 0.16 -20.56 10.59
N TYR A 227 -0.24 -19.87 11.66
CA TYR A 227 0.66 -19.51 12.76
C TYR A 227 1.26 -20.74 13.43
N TYR A 228 0.43 -21.73 13.80
CA TYR A 228 0.92 -22.92 14.48
C TYR A 228 1.76 -23.82 13.56
N ASP A 229 1.47 -23.92 12.25
CA ASP A 229 2.34 -24.62 11.31
C ASP A 229 3.76 -24.02 11.28
N LEU A 230 3.87 -22.68 11.24
CA LEU A 230 5.16 -21.99 11.30
C LEU A 230 5.85 -22.19 12.65
N MET A 231 5.11 -22.18 13.76
CA MET A 231 5.66 -22.43 15.10
C MET A 231 6.18 -23.86 15.27
N ILE A 232 5.50 -24.86 14.69
CA ILE A 232 5.94 -26.25 14.70
C ILE A 232 7.26 -26.39 13.95
N ARG A 233 7.38 -25.78 12.75
CA ARG A 233 8.63 -25.77 11.97
C ARG A 233 9.77 -25.06 12.70
N LEU A 234 9.46 -24.02 13.47
CA LEU A 234 10.43 -23.29 14.28
C LEU A 234 10.95 -24.12 15.47
N ASP A 235 10.05 -24.84 16.16
CA ASP A 235 10.38 -25.60 17.38
C ASP A 235 10.82 -27.05 17.10
N GLN A 236 10.83 -27.50 15.83
CA GLN A 236 11.16 -28.87 15.40
C GLN A 236 12.46 -29.41 16.01
N ASP A 237 13.52 -28.60 16.06
CA ASP A 237 14.85 -29.03 16.54
C ASP A 237 15.16 -28.63 17.99
N SER A 238 14.32 -27.80 18.62
CA SER A 238 14.66 -27.16 19.91
C SER A 238 13.86 -27.66 21.10
N SER A 239 12.58 -28.03 20.94
CA SER A 239 11.80 -28.52 22.08
C SER A 239 10.55 -29.31 21.68
N PHE A 240 10.62 -30.64 21.80
CA PHE A 240 9.49 -31.54 21.54
C PHE A 240 8.25 -31.22 22.39
N ILE A 241 8.41 -30.75 23.63
CA ILE A 241 7.28 -30.38 24.51
C ILE A 241 6.50 -29.19 23.95
N LYS A 242 7.19 -28.19 23.39
CA LYS A 242 6.53 -27.03 22.80
C LYS A 242 5.79 -27.42 21.53
N THR A 243 6.45 -28.22 20.68
CA THR A 243 5.86 -28.77 19.47
C THR A 243 4.58 -29.54 19.76
N SER A 244 4.55 -30.40 20.78
CA SER A 244 3.34 -31.12 21.20
C SER A 244 2.21 -30.19 21.65
N ARG A 245 2.52 -29.07 22.33
CA ARG A 245 1.50 -28.08 22.72
C ARG A 245 0.93 -27.33 21.52
N HIS A 246 1.74 -27.02 20.52
CA HIS A 246 1.28 -26.40 19.28
C HIS A 246 0.35 -27.34 18.51
N TYR A 247 0.71 -28.63 18.41
CA TYR A 247 -0.17 -29.64 17.80
C TYR A 247 -1.50 -29.79 18.55
N LEU A 248 -1.49 -29.78 19.89
CA LEU A 248 -2.72 -29.80 20.67
C LEU A 248 -3.60 -28.58 20.37
N ALA A 249 -3.00 -27.39 20.29
CA ALA A 249 -3.72 -26.16 19.98
C ALA A 249 -4.34 -26.14 18.58
N VAL A 250 -3.78 -26.89 17.62
CA VAL A 250 -4.35 -27.10 16.28
C VAL A 250 -5.56 -28.03 16.33
N VAL A 251 -5.46 -29.15 17.07
CA VAL A 251 -6.59 -30.09 17.23
C VAL A 251 -7.77 -29.44 17.95
N ASP A 252 -7.49 -28.64 18.98
CA ASP A 252 -8.51 -27.89 19.73
C ASP A 252 -9.22 -26.82 18.88
N SER A 253 -8.71 -26.48 17.68
CA SER A 253 -9.38 -25.56 16.75
C SER A 253 -10.41 -26.20 15.85
N GLU A 254 -10.38 -27.53 15.68
CA GLU A 254 -11.32 -28.27 14.84
C GLU A 254 -12.58 -28.73 15.61
N SER A 255 -12.59 -28.53 16.93
CA SER A 255 -13.71 -28.85 17.84
C SER A 255 -14.57 -27.63 18.14
#